data_AF-A0A557SRA9-F1
#
_entry.id   AF-A0A557SRA9-F1
#
_cell.length_a   1.000
_cell.length_b   1.000
_cell.length_c   1.000
_cell.angle_alpha   90.00
_cell.angle_beta   90.00
_cell.angle_gamma   90.00
#
_symmetry.space_group_name_H-M   'P 1'
#
loop_
_entity.id
_entity.type
_entity.pdbx_description
1 polymer ?
#
loop_
_entity_poly.entity_id
_entity_poly.type
_entity_poly.pdbx_seq_one_letter_code
_entity_poly.pdbx_strand_id
1 'polypeptide(L)'
;MNIDIISLILNFTLIPFVSALALSILALEIYNQLKNKNFKKYNIETKISQLESQIKDQINKTNLISEQFRVVYDRTNKTNEKLTDIQGLIKLLDKNIISNNNSIKSQNSVISPFQNYVSNPNIESSLPSHDIISHDTIKSVDQEEERQNSTIEYILKKLEDKSLTTREVQRVIGRTREHTSRLMKKLFEEKVVDRDMSTKPFRYTITVEGRKLLSKHSALKSHSHSHPDLPNKVNPINELIE
;
A
#
# COMPACT_ATOMS: atom_id res chain seq x y z
N MET A 1 -25.96 -5.72 -100.89
CA MET A 1 -24.73 -5.45 -100.12
C MET A 1 -23.88 -6.71 -100.19
N ASN A 2 -22.66 -6.64 -100.74
CA ASN A 2 -21.84 -7.84 -100.92
C ASN A 2 -21.48 -8.44 -99.56
N ILE A 3 -21.65 -9.76 -99.44
CA ILE A 3 -21.34 -10.54 -98.24
C ILE A 3 -19.88 -10.32 -97.80
N ASP A 4 -18.99 -10.13 -98.77
CA ASP A 4 -17.57 -9.85 -98.53
C ASP A 4 -17.33 -8.52 -97.81
N ILE A 5 -18.10 -7.47 -98.13
CA ILE A 5 -17.99 -6.16 -97.49
C ILE A 5 -18.49 -6.25 -96.04
N ILE A 6 -19.56 -7.01 -95.79
CA ILE A 6 -20.10 -7.24 -94.45
C ILE A 6 -19.07 -8.00 -93.60
N SER A 7 -18.48 -9.07 -94.14
CA SER A 7 -17.43 -9.86 -93.47
C SER A 7 -16.20 -9.00 -93.15
N LEU A 8 -15.79 -8.14 -94.07
CA LEU A 8 -14.67 -7.23 -93.87
C LEU A 8 -14.93 -6.25 -92.72
N ILE A 9 -16.12 -5.64 -92.67
CA ILE A 9 -16.51 -4.73 -91.58
C ILE A 9 -16.58 -5.49 -90.25
N LEU A 10 -17.21 -6.67 -90.22
CA LEU A 10 -17.35 -7.46 -89.00
C LEU A 10 -15.98 -7.80 -88.38
N ASN A 11 -15.04 -8.24 -89.23
CA ASN A 11 -13.71 -8.65 -88.79
C ASN A 11 -12.80 -7.49 -88.40
N PHE A 12 -12.86 -6.36 -89.12
CA PHE A 12 -11.95 -5.23 -88.88
C PHE A 12 -12.48 -4.18 -87.90
N THR A 13 -13.79 -4.11 -87.65
CA THR A 13 -14.34 -3.10 -86.73
C THR A 13 -15.01 -3.73 -85.51
N LEU A 14 -15.87 -4.73 -85.70
CA LEU A 14 -16.70 -5.24 -84.61
C LEU A 14 -15.90 -6.16 -83.66
N ILE A 15 -15.15 -7.13 -84.21
CA ILE A 15 -14.32 -8.04 -83.41
C ILE A 15 -13.30 -7.30 -82.52
N PRO A 16 -12.46 -6.37 -83.05
CA PRO A 16 -11.51 -5.67 -82.20
C PRO A 16 -12.19 -4.78 -81.16
N PHE A 17 -13.33 -4.15 -81.50
CA PHE A 17 -14.10 -3.34 -80.55
C PHE A 17 -14.63 -4.17 -79.37
N VAL A 18 -15.24 -5.32 -79.65
CA VAL A 18 -15.74 -6.22 -78.60
C VAL A 18 -14.59 -6.78 -77.76
N SER A 19 -13.45 -7.10 -78.38
CA SER A 19 -12.26 -7.57 -77.65
C SER A 19 -11.69 -6.51 -76.71
N ALA A 20 -11.63 -5.24 -77.15
CA ALA A 20 -11.16 -4.13 -76.34
C ALA A 20 -12.10 -3.85 -75.15
N LEU A 21 -13.42 -3.97 -75.38
CA LEU A 21 -14.43 -3.80 -74.34
C LEU A 21 -14.32 -4.92 -73.28
N ALA A 22 -14.12 -6.17 -73.72
CA ALA A 22 -13.89 -7.30 -72.82
C ALA A 22 -12.59 -7.12 -72.00
N LEU A 23 -11.49 -6.69 -72.62
CA LEU A 23 -10.24 -6.40 -71.93
C LEU A 23 -10.38 -5.26 -70.92
N SER A 24 -11.17 -4.22 -71.25
CA SER A 24 -11.44 -3.10 -70.33
C SER A 24 -12.22 -3.56 -69.09
N ILE A 25 -13.23 -4.41 -69.27
CA ILE A 25 -14.00 -4.96 -68.14
C ILE A 25 -13.10 -5.83 -67.27
N LEU A 26 -12.28 -6.70 -67.89
CA LEU A 26 -11.34 -7.56 -67.18
C LEU A 26 -10.33 -6.73 -66.38
N ALA A 27 -9.76 -5.67 -66.98
CA ALA A 27 -8.84 -4.76 -66.32
C ALA A 27 -9.47 -4.03 -65.13
N LEU A 28 -10.72 -3.59 -65.26
CA LEU A 28 -11.47 -2.94 -64.19
C LEU A 28 -11.73 -3.89 -63.01
N GLU A 29 -12.06 -5.15 -63.30
CA GLU A 29 -12.28 -6.16 -62.27
C GLU A 29 -10.98 -6.50 -61.52
N ILE A 30 -9.88 -6.68 -62.26
CA ILE A 30 -8.55 -6.87 -61.66
C ILE A 30 -8.17 -5.67 -60.78
N TYR A 31 -8.37 -4.44 -61.26
CA TYR A 31 -8.10 -3.22 -60.50
C TYR A 31 -8.91 -3.17 -59.21
N ASN A 32 -10.22 -3.45 -59.27
CA ASN A 32 -11.10 -3.46 -58.11
C ASN A 32 -10.69 -4.54 -57.08
N GLN A 33 -10.31 -5.74 -57.55
CA GLN A 33 -9.81 -6.80 -56.67
C GLN A 33 -8.52 -6.39 -55.95
N LEU A 34 -7.56 -5.80 -56.68
CA LEU A 34 -6.30 -5.32 -56.10
C LEU A 34 -6.53 -4.21 -55.07
N LYS A 35 -7.40 -3.24 -55.37
CA LYS A 35 -7.76 -2.15 -54.45
C LYS A 35 -8.37 -2.69 -53.15
N ASN A 36 -9.30 -3.65 -53.25
CA ASN A 36 -9.94 -4.24 -52.06
C ASN A 36 -8.92 -5.02 -51.21
N LYS A 37 -8.01 -5.78 -51.83
CA LYS A 37 -6.92 -6.47 -51.12
C LYS A 37 -6.01 -5.49 -50.37
N ASN A 38 -5.59 -4.41 -51.02
CA ASN A 38 -4.74 -3.38 -50.41
C ASN A 38 -5.45 -2.69 -49.23
N PHE A 39 -6.74 -2.36 -49.37
CA PHE A 39 -7.53 -1.78 -48.29
C PHE A 39 -7.65 -2.72 -47.08
N LYS A 40 -7.92 -4.02 -47.33
CA LYS A 40 -7.96 -5.03 -46.26
C LYS A 40 -6.59 -5.18 -45.58
N LYS A 41 -5.50 -5.19 -46.33
CA LYS A 41 -4.13 -5.27 -45.81
C LYS A 41 -3.83 -4.10 -44.87
N TYR A 42 -4.11 -2.87 -45.29
CA TYR A 42 -3.91 -1.68 -44.45
C TYR A 42 -4.70 -1.77 -43.13
N ASN A 43 -5.97 -2.18 -43.20
CA ASN A 43 -6.78 -2.35 -41.98
C ASN A 43 -6.23 -3.44 -41.04
N ILE A 44 -5.63 -4.50 -41.59
CA ILE A 44 -4.97 -5.53 -40.78
C ILE A 44 -3.71 -4.97 -40.12
N GLU A 45 -2.86 -4.25 -40.87
CA GLU A 45 -1.63 -3.63 -40.34
C GLU A 45 -1.94 -2.66 -39.20
N THR A 46 -2.93 -1.78 -39.36
CA THR A 46 -3.35 -0.86 -38.29
C THR A 46 -3.82 -1.59 -37.02
N LYS A 47 -4.61 -2.66 -37.15
CA LYS A 47 -5.02 -3.50 -36.02
C LYS A 47 -3.84 -4.20 -35.35
N ILE A 48 -2.87 -4.67 -36.13
CA ILE A 48 -1.64 -5.27 -35.60
C ILE A 48 -0.87 -4.24 -34.78
N SER A 49 -0.65 -3.02 -35.30
CA SER A 49 0.06 -1.96 -34.55
C SER A 49 -0.67 -1.57 -33.26
N GLN A 50 -2.00 -1.54 -33.27
CA GLN A 50 -2.80 -1.30 -32.07
C GLN A 50 -2.61 -2.42 -31.03
N LEU A 51 -2.65 -3.67 -31.46
CA LEU A 51 -2.42 -4.83 -30.58
C LEU A 51 -1.01 -4.83 -30.01
N GLU A 52 0.01 -4.52 -30.80
CA GLU A 52 1.41 -4.39 -30.33
C GLU A 52 1.54 -3.33 -29.24
N SER A 53 0.92 -2.16 -29.44
CA SER A 53 0.90 -1.10 -28.42
C SER A 53 0.21 -1.56 -27.14
N GLN A 54 -0.92 -2.28 -27.24
CA GLN A 54 -1.63 -2.81 -26.09
C GLN A 54 -0.79 -3.87 -25.35
N ILE A 55 -0.15 -4.78 -26.08
CA ILE A 55 0.74 -5.80 -25.51
C ILE A 55 1.90 -5.13 -24.77
N LYS A 56 2.52 -4.10 -25.35
CA LYS A 56 3.62 -3.36 -24.71
C LYS A 56 3.19 -2.71 -23.40
N ASP A 57 2.02 -2.07 -23.38
CA ASP A 57 1.47 -1.49 -22.15
C ASP A 57 1.18 -2.55 -21.08
N GLN A 58 0.64 -3.70 -21.49
CA GLN A 58 0.40 -4.83 -20.58
C GLN A 58 1.71 -5.38 -20.01
N ILE A 59 2.75 -5.55 -20.83
CA ILE A 59 4.09 -5.99 -20.38
C ILE A 59 4.66 -5.02 -19.34
N ASN A 60 4.52 -3.71 -19.56
CA ASN A 60 5.00 -2.71 -18.61
C ASN A 60 4.25 -2.81 -17.27
N LYS A 61 2.92 -3.02 -17.31
CA LYS A 61 2.11 -3.24 -16.11
C LYS A 61 2.51 -4.52 -15.38
N THR A 62 2.72 -5.62 -16.10
CA THR A 62 3.15 -6.89 -15.48
C THR A 62 4.53 -6.78 -14.87
N ASN A 63 5.46 -6.06 -15.50
CA ASN A 63 6.79 -5.82 -14.97
C ASN A 63 6.75 -4.95 -13.71
N LEU A 64 5.88 -3.94 -13.65
CA LEU A 64 5.71 -3.15 -12.44
C LEU A 64 5.16 -4.00 -11.29
N ILE A 65 4.20 -4.88 -11.57
CA ILE A 65 3.62 -5.79 -10.57
C ILE A 65 4.67 -6.79 -10.09
N SER A 66 5.48 -7.37 -10.99
CA SER A 66 6.52 -8.32 -10.60
C SER A 66 7.59 -7.69 -9.71
N GLU A 67 8.01 -6.45 -10.01
CA GLU A 67 8.94 -5.70 -9.15
C GLU A 67 8.35 -5.40 -7.77
N GLN A 68 7.07 -5.01 -7.70
CA GLN A 68 6.39 -4.84 -6.41
C GLN A 68 6.31 -6.14 -5.63
N PHE A 69 6.02 -7.25 -6.30
CA PHE A 69 5.97 -8.57 -5.67
C PHE A 69 7.34 -9.00 -5.13
N ARG A 70 8.42 -8.73 -5.86
CA ARG A 70 9.80 -8.99 -5.40
C ARG A 70 10.10 -8.28 -4.08
N VAL A 71 9.79 -6.99 -3.98
CA VAL A 71 10.03 -6.21 -2.75
C VAL A 71 9.23 -6.76 -1.57
N VAL A 72 7.97 -7.14 -1.80
CA VAL A 72 7.12 -7.74 -0.75
C VAL A 72 7.65 -9.10 -0.33
N TYR A 73 8.08 -9.92 -1.28
CA TYR A 73 8.68 -11.23 -1.03
C TYR A 73 9.94 -11.11 -0.17
N ASP A 74 10.87 -10.22 -0.52
CA ASP A 74 12.11 -10.00 0.24
C ASP A 74 11.83 -9.52 1.66
N ARG A 75 10.88 -8.57 1.82
CA ARG A 75 10.46 -8.10 3.14
C ARG A 75 9.87 -9.24 3.97
N THR A 76 9.02 -10.07 3.37
CA THR A 76 8.35 -11.19 4.05
C THR A 76 9.36 -12.26 4.46
N ASN A 77 10.33 -12.58 3.61
CA ASN A 77 11.40 -13.50 3.94
C ASN A 77 12.25 -12.99 5.10
N LYS A 78 12.61 -11.71 5.09
CA LYS A 78 13.34 -11.09 6.20
C LYS A 78 12.55 -11.10 7.51
N THR A 79 11.22 -10.95 7.45
CA THR A 79 10.39 -11.09 8.66
C THR A 79 10.29 -12.54 9.13
N ASN A 80 10.30 -13.52 8.22
CA ASN A 80 10.28 -14.93 8.55
C ASN A 80 11.59 -15.37 9.23
N GLU A 81 12.73 -14.89 8.75
CA GLU A 81 14.04 -15.12 9.39
C GLU A 81 14.04 -14.59 10.84
N LYS A 82 13.60 -13.36 11.05
CA LYS A 82 13.46 -12.80 12.41
C LYS A 82 12.49 -13.58 13.27
N LEU A 83 11.41 -14.10 12.69
CA LEU A 83 10.45 -14.92 13.41
C LEU A 83 11.08 -16.26 13.84
N THR A 84 11.91 -16.86 12.99
CA THR A 84 12.64 -18.08 13.34
C THR A 84 13.64 -17.85 14.47
N ASP A 85 14.32 -16.70 14.48
CA ASP A 85 15.22 -16.32 15.58
C ASP A 85 14.45 -16.18 16.90
N ILE A 86 13.31 -15.48 16.87
CA ILE A 86 12.44 -15.30 18.04
C ILE A 86 11.92 -16.65 18.54
N GLN A 87 11.50 -17.55 17.66
CA GLN A 87 11.06 -18.89 18.03
C GLN A 87 12.19 -19.70 18.68
N GLY A 88 13.43 -19.56 18.18
CA GLY A 88 14.62 -20.16 18.79
C GLY A 88 14.86 -19.64 20.21
N LEU A 89 14.76 -18.32 20.41
CA LEU A 89 14.89 -17.70 21.73
C LEU A 89 13.79 -18.14 22.70
N ILE A 90 12.54 -18.25 22.24
CA ILE A 90 11.42 -18.77 23.05
C ILE A 90 11.71 -20.21 23.48
N LYS A 91 12.21 -21.06 22.58
CA LYS A 91 12.58 -22.45 22.90
C LYS A 91 13.70 -22.54 23.95
N LEU A 92 14.68 -21.62 23.90
CA LEU A 92 15.74 -21.54 24.90
C LEU A 92 15.19 -21.06 26.26
N LEU A 93 14.28 -20.08 26.26
CA LEU A 93 13.59 -19.61 27.46
C LEU A 93 12.77 -20.73 28.10
N ASP A 94 11.99 -21.48 27.33
CA ASP A 94 11.20 -22.61 27.82
C ASP A 94 12.09 -23.66 28.49
N LYS A 95 13.23 -24.00 27.86
CA LYS A 95 14.19 -24.96 28.44
C LYS A 95 14.77 -24.47 29.77
N ASN A 96 15.10 -23.18 29.87
CA ASN A 96 15.62 -22.59 31.10
C ASN A 96 14.55 -22.52 32.20
N ILE A 97 13.30 -22.18 31.86
CA ILE A 97 12.18 -22.18 32.81
C ILE A 97 11.93 -23.59 33.37
N ILE A 98 11.93 -24.62 32.51
CA ILE A 98 11.77 -26.01 32.92
C ILE A 98 12.93 -26.45 33.84
N SER A 99 14.17 -26.11 33.50
CA SER A 99 15.36 -26.43 34.31
C SER A 99 15.30 -25.77 35.69
N ASN A 100 14.93 -24.48 35.76
CA ASN A 100 14.84 -23.75 37.02
C ASN A 100 13.70 -24.26 37.90
N ASN A 101 12.55 -24.61 37.32
CA ASN A 101 11.44 -25.21 38.08
C ASN A 101 11.80 -26.58 38.68
N ASN A 102 12.59 -27.40 37.98
CA ASN A 102 13.09 -28.67 38.51
C ASN A 102 14.09 -28.46 39.65
N SER A 103 14.93 -27.41 39.57
CA SER A 103 15.85 -27.03 40.65
C SER A 103 15.12 -26.52 41.89
N ILE A 104 14.00 -25.81 41.73
CA ILE A 104 13.14 -25.33 42.83
C ILE A 104 12.40 -26.51 43.50
N LYS A 105 11.96 -27.52 42.74
CA LYS A 105 11.38 -28.76 43.30
C LYS A 105 12.38 -29.56 44.15
N SER A 106 13.66 -29.56 43.79
CA SER A 106 14.72 -30.21 44.58
C SER A 106 15.06 -29.47 45.87
N GLN A 107 14.72 -28.18 45.99
CA GLN A 107 14.94 -27.39 47.21
C GLN A 107 13.74 -27.46 48.17
N ASN A 108 12.56 -27.82 47.67
CA ASN A 108 11.33 -27.95 48.47
C ASN A 108 11.12 -29.35 49.09
N SER A 109 12.01 -30.32 48.83
CA SER A 109 11.92 -31.68 49.38
C SER A 109 12.38 -31.82 50.85
N VAL A 110 12.82 -30.73 51.49
CA VAL A 110 13.30 -30.74 52.89
C VAL A 110 12.22 -30.33 53.90
N ILE A 111 10.98 -30.01 53.48
CA ILE A 111 9.92 -29.63 54.43
C ILE A 111 8.67 -30.48 54.20
N SER A 112 8.38 -31.34 55.17
CA SER A 112 7.08 -32.00 55.39
C SER A 112 6.77 -31.92 56.90
N PRO A 113 5.52 -32.07 57.37
CA PRO A 113 4.24 -31.65 56.82
C PRO A 113 3.36 -30.91 57.87
N PHE A 114 2.48 -30.00 57.46
CA PHE A 114 1.33 -29.61 58.31
C PHE A 114 0.00 -29.87 57.59
N GLN A 115 -0.63 -30.94 58.06
CA GLN A 115 -2.05 -31.20 58.22
C GLN A 115 -3.09 -30.54 57.27
N ASN A 116 -3.67 -31.43 56.47
CA ASN A 116 -5.08 -31.54 56.08
C ASN A 116 -6.11 -30.72 56.90
N TYR A 117 -6.97 -29.99 56.18
CA TYR A 117 -8.42 -29.92 56.44
C TYR A 117 -9.18 -29.85 55.11
N VAL A 118 -9.50 -31.04 54.58
CA VAL A 118 -10.84 -31.54 54.20
C VAL A 118 -11.93 -30.50 53.85
N SER A 119 -12.30 -30.41 52.56
CA SER A 119 -13.63 -30.80 52.00
C SER A 119 -13.97 -30.09 50.69
N ASN A 120 -14.43 -30.90 49.74
CA ASN A 120 -14.93 -30.58 48.39
C ASN A 120 -16.46 -30.23 48.43
N PRO A 121 -17.21 -30.11 47.33
CA PRO A 121 -17.81 -28.88 46.81
C PRO A 121 -19.36 -28.94 46.72
N ASN A 122 -19.94 -27.97 46.02
CA ASN A 122 -21.33 -27.85 45.51
C ASN A 122 -22.26 -26.96 46.34
N ILE A 123 -22.77 -25.88 45.73
CA ILE A 123 -24.16 -25.77 45.22
C ILE A 123 -24.46 -24.32 44.76
N GLU A 124 -24.99 -24.26 43.54
CA GLU A 124 -25.93 -23.30 42.92
C GLU A 124 -25.68 -21.78 42.78
N SER A 125 -25.72 -21.40 41.50
CA SER A 125 -26.36 -20.24 40.89
C SER A 125 -27.12 -19.25 41.78
N SER A 126 -26.68 -18.01 41.74
CA SER A 126 -27.59 -16.86 41.58
C SER A 126 -26.84 -15.71 40.89
N LEU A 127 -27.35 -15.26 39.74
CA LEU A 127 -27.23 -13.85 39.35
C LEU A 127 -28.30 -13.09 40.13
N PRO A 128 -27.96 -11.91 40.67
CA PRO A 128 -28.59 -10.71 40.14
C PRO A 128 -27.66 -9.51 40.02
N SER A 129 -27.97 -8.70 39.01
CA SER A 129 -27.41 -7.40 38.68
C SER A 129 -27.18 -6.47 39.88
N HIS A 130 -25.99 -5.85 39.90
CA HIS A 130 -25.86 -4.49 40.41
C HIS A 130 -24.94 -3.68 39.52
N ASP A 131 -25.54 -2.71 38.84
CA ASP A 131 -24.87 -1.54 38.31
C ASP A 131 -24.07 -0.89 39.44
N ILE A 132 -22.75 -0.95 39.36
CA ILE A 132 -21.89 -0.01 40.08
C ILE A 132 -20.95 0.58 39.05
N ILE A 133 -21.40 1.73 38.52
CA ILE A 133 -20.55 2.76 37.94
C ILE A 133 -19.37 2.95 38.90
N SER A 134 -18.19 2.52 38.47
CA SER A 134 -16.92 2.90 39.09
C SER A 134 -16.09 3.57 38.00
N HIS A 135 -16.12 4.90 38.03
CA HIS A 135 -15.18 5.76 37.34
C HIS A 135 -13.76 5.40 37.77
N ASP A 136 -12.96 4.87 36.85
CA ASP A 136 -11.52 5.09 36.85
C ASP A 136 -11.08 5.54 35.44
N THR A 137 -11.64 6.68 35.05
CA THR A 137 -11.10 7.53 34.00
C THR A 137 -10.21 8.53 34.74
N ILE A 138 -8.89 8.37 34.72
CA ILE A 138 -7.83 9.39 34.80
C ILE A 138 -6.50 8.62 34.83
N LYS A 139 -6.03 8.15 33.66
CA LYS A 139 -4.60 7.82 33.40
C LYS A 139 -4.28 7.43 31.95
N SER A 140 -5.28 7.28 31.08
CA SER A 140 -5.09 6.88 29.67
C SER A 140 -5.15 8.03 28.65
N VAL A 141 -5.51 9.25 29.05
CA VAL A 141 -5.73 10.39 28.13
C VAL A 141 -4.41 10.87 27.51
N ASP A 142 -3.34 10.96 28.29
CA ASP A 142 -2.10 11.59 27.83
C ASP A 142 -1.36 10.75 26.76
N GLN A 143 -1.37 9.43 26.85
CA GLN A 143 -0.67 8.57 25.88
C GLN A 143 -1.39 8.46 24.54
N GLU A 144 -2.72 8.49 24.53
CA GLU A 144 -3.49 8.38 23.30
C GLU A 144 -3.54 9.73 22.57
N GLU A 145 -3.65 10.85 23.28
CA GLU A 145 -3.53 12.18 22.70
C GLU A 145 -2.13 12.42 22.11
N GLU A 146 -1.04 12.01 22.78
CA GLU A 146 0.32 12.17 22.24
C GLU A 146 0.53 11.35 20.95
N ARG A 147 -0.02 10.14 20.88
CA ARG A 147 0.01 9.29 19.67
C ARG A 147 -0.83 9.87 18.53
N GLN A 148 -1.97 10.49 18.85
CA GLN A 148 -2.80 11.17 17.86
C GLN A 148 -2.12 12.45 17.34
N ASN A 149 -1.53 13.23 18.23
CA ASN A 149 -0.79 14.46 17.91
C ASN A 149 0.41 14.17 17.01
N SER A 150 1.19 13.12 17.29
CA SER A 150 2.31 12.70 16.43
C SER A 150 1.87 12.21 15.04
N THR A 151 0.69 11.58 14.94
CA THR A 151 0.13 11.18 13.64
C THR A 151 -0.30 12.40 12.82
N ILE A 152 -0.97 13.38 13.45
CA ILE A 152 -1.39 14.63 12.80
C ILE A 152 -0.17 15.42 12.32
N GLU A 153 0.82 15.62 13.19
CA GLU A 153 2.07 16.31 12.87
C GLU A 153 2.74 15.69 11.63
N TYR A 154 2.84 14.37 11.61
CA TYR A 154 3.44 13.65 10.50
C TYR A 154 2.66 13.82 9.19
N ILE A 155 1.32 13.84 9.23
CA ILE A 155 0.48 14.13 8.06
C ILE A 155 0.73 15.55 7.56
N LEU A 156 0.70 16.54 8.46
CA LEU A 156 0.89 17.95 8.09
C LEU A 156 2.26 18.19 7.45
N LYS A 157 3.31 17.59 8.02
CA LYS A 157 4.66 17.62 7.44
C LYS A 157 4.69 17.05 6.02
N LYS A 158 3.92 15.99 5.74
CA LYS A 158 3.87 15.38 4.41
C LYS A 158 3.06 16.20 3.40
N LEU A 159 2.08 16.97 3.89
CA LEU A 159 1.27 17.88 3.08
C LEU A 159 1.97 19.22 2.81
N GLU A 160 3.01 19.55 3.57
CA GLU A 160 3.90 20.68 3.29
C GLU A 160 4.72 20.46 2.01
N ASP A 161 5.20 19.24 1.80
CA ASP A 161 6.00 18.88 0.61
C ASP A 161 5.14 18.81 -0.66
N LYS A 162 3.93 18.24 -0.57
CA LYS A 162 3.06 18.00 -1.73
C LYS A 162 1.60 17.79 -1.38
N SER A 163 0.72 18.08 -2.35
CA SER A 163 -0.70 17.73 -2.24
C SER A 163 -0.92 16.21 -2.31
N LEU A 164 -1.68 15.64 -1.37
CA LEU A 164 -1.90 14.19 -1.28
C LEU A 164 -3.38 13.82 -1.28
N THR A 165 -3.72 12.69 -1.88
CA THR A 165 -5.05 12.06 -1.76
C THR A 165 -5.18 11.28 -0.45
N THR A 166 -6.40 10.99 0.01
CA THR A 166 -6.64 10.16 1.21
C THR A 166 -5.91 8.80 1.15
N ARG A 167 -5.80 8.21 -0.06
CA ARG A 167 -5.10 6.92 -0.26
C ARG A 167 -3.59 7.04 -0.08
N GLU A 168 -3.00 8.16 -0.51
CA GLU A 168 -1.58 8.41 -0.33
C GLU A 168 -1.28 8.71 1.14
N VAL A 169 -2.10 9.52 1.81
CA VAL A 169 -1.99 9.76 3.26
C VAL A 169 -2.11 8.44 4.04
N GLN A 170 -3.08 7.59 3.69
CA GLN A 170 -3.27 6.28 4.31
C GLN A 170 -2.01 5.41 4.22
N ARG A 171 -1.36 5.37 3.06
CA ARG A 171 -0.11 4.62 2.85
C ARG A 171 1.03 5.17 3.69
N VAL A 172 1.08 6.48 3.87
CA VAL A 172 2.14 7.17 4.63
C VAL A 172 2.00 6.94 6.13
N ILE A 173 0.77 7.01 6.69
CA ILE A 173 0.53 6.83 8.13
C ILE A 173 0.34 5.38 8.57
N GLY A 174 0.16 4.45 7.63
CA GLY A 174 0.02 3.01 7.93
C GLY A 174 -1.27 2.65 8.69
N ARG A 175 -2.34 3.47 8.58
CA ARG A 175 -3.64 3.22 9.23
C ARG A 175 -4.68 2.71 8.24
N THR A 176 -5.84 2.28 8.74
CA THR A 176 -6.95 1.85 7.88
C THR A 176 -7.49 3.03 7.05
N ARG A 177 -8.11 2.71 5.91
CA ARG A 177 -8.74 3.71 5.04
C ARG A 177 -9.80 4.52 5.80
N GLU A 178 -10.59 3.85 6.64
CA GLU A 178 -11.64 4.49 7.42
C GLU A 178 -11.07 5.50 8.42
N HIS A 179 -10.07 5.09 9.20
CA HIS A 179 -9.43 5.96 10.19
C HIS A 179 -8.77 7.18 9.53
N THR A 180 -8.13 6.97 8.39
CA THR A 180 -7.53 8.05 7.60
C THR A 180 -8.59 9.01 7.07
N SER A 181 -9.72 8.49 6.58
CA SER A 181 -10.79 9.32 6.03
C SER A 181 -11.43 10.19 7.10
N ARG A 182 -11.68 9.63 8.29
CA ARG A 182 -12.19 10.38 9.46
C ARG A 182 -11.22 11.47 9.89
N LEU A 183 -9.92 11.14 9.99
CA LEU A 183 -8.90 12.10 10.37
C LEU A 183 -8.77 13.25 9.37
N MET A 184 -8.72 12.94 8.07
CA MET A 184 -8.66 13.96 7.02
C MET A 184 -9.92 14.83 6.96
N LYS A 185 -11.10 14.28 7.29
CA LYS A 185 -12.35 15.05 7.43
C LYS A 185 -12.25 16.02 8.61
N LYS A 186 -11.80 15.54 9.78
CA LYS A 186 -11.59 16.35 10.98
C LYS A 186 -10.61 17.50 10.73
N LEU A 187 -9.44 17.22 10.14
CA LEU A 187 -8.44 18.25 9.84
C LEU A 187 -8.95 19.31 8.86
N PHE A 188 -9.82 18.92 7.93
CA PHE A 188 -10.47 19.85 7.00
C PHE A 188 -11.50 20.72 7.72
N GLU A 189 -12.33 20.13 8.60
CA GLU A 189 -13.31 20.87 9.42
C GLU A 189 -12.63 21.87 10.37
N GLU A 190 -11.46 21.51 10.91
CA GLU A 190 -10.62 22.38 11.74
C GLU A 190 -9.81 23.42 10.94
N LYS A 191 -9.96 23.46 9.60
CA LYS A 191 -9.25 24.37 8.67
C LYS A 191 -7.72 24.24 8.71
N VAL A 192 -7.20 23.11 9.19
CA VAL A 192 -5.76 22.79 9.26
C VAL A 192 -5.27 22.30 7.90
N VAL A 193 -6.15 21.68 7.11
CA VAL A 193 -5.90 21.26 5.73
C VAL A 193 -7.05 21.73 4.84
N ASP A 194 -6.74 22.03 3.59
CA ASP A 194 -7.75 22.31 2.56
C ASP A 194 -7.89 21.11 1.63
N ARG A 195 -9.05 20.97 0.99
CA ARG A 195 -9.32 19.92 -0.01
C ARG A 195 -9.69 20.53 -1.36
N ASP A 196 -8.94 20.16 -2.37
CA ASP A 196 -9.31 20.45 -3.74
C ASP A 196 -10.45 19.51 -4.18
N MET A 197 -11.60 20.11 -4.47
CA MET A 197 -12.81 19.41 -4.93
C MET A 197 -12.99 19.44 -6.45
N SER A 198 -12.07 20.06 -7.19
CA SER A 198 -12.12 20.16 -8.66
C SER A 198 -12.00 18.81 -9.35
N THR A 199 -11.27 17.86 -8.74
CA THR A 199 -10.99 16.54 -9.31
C THR A 199 -11.22 15.42 -8.29
N LYS A 200 -11.56 14.22 -8.80
CA LYS A 200 -11.65 13.00 -7.99
C LYS A 200 -10.47 12.08 -8.34
N PRO A 201 -9.82 11.44 -7.35
CA PRO A 201 -10.01 11.59 -5.89
C PRO A 201 -9.54 12.97 -5.37
N PHE A 202 -10.19 13.47 -4.31
CA PHE A 202 -9.84 14.77 -3.70
C PHE A 202 -8.38 14.78 -3.20
N ARG A 203 -7.74 15.94 -3.38
CA ARG A 203 -6.37 16.19 -2.91
C ARG A 203 -6.41 17.16 -1.74
N TYR A 204 -5.54 16.92 -0.77
CA TYR A 204 -5.40 17.74 0.42
C TYR A 204 -4.10 18.52 0.38
N THR A 205 -4.13 19.74 0.91
CA THR A 205 -2.97 20.62 1.06
C THR A 205 -2.99 21.24 2.46
N ILE A 206 -1.81 21.60 2.98
CA ILE A 206 -1.73 22.26 4.28
C ILE A 206 -2.14 23.73 4.18
N THR A 207 -2.95 24.22 5.11
CA THR A 207 -3.33 25.64 5.19
C THR A 207 -2.30 26.45 5.99
N VAL A 208 -2.48 27.77 6.05
CA VAL A 208 -1.71 28.66 6.93
C VAL A 208 -1.87 28.25 8.40
N GLU A 209 -3.08 27.89 8.83
CA GLU A 209 -3.34 27.43 10.21
C GLU A 209 -2.67 26.08 10.49
N GLY A 210 -2.65 25.16 9.50
CA GLY A 210 -1.90 23.91 9.62
C GLY A 210 -0.40 24.11 9.79
N ARG A 211 0.20 25.07 9.09
CA ARG A 211 1.63 25.40 9.25
C ARG A 211 1.94 26.00 10.63
N LYS A 212 1.05 26.83 11.16
CA LYS A 212 1.17 27.35 12.55
C LYS A 212 1.12 26.22 13.57
N LEU A 213 0.20 25.26 13.40
CA LEU A 213 0.08 24.11 14.29
C LEU A 213 1.37 23.25 14.27
N LEU A 214 1.92 23.00 13.09
CA LEU A 214 3.18 22.27 12.92
C LEU A 214 4.37 22.98 13.58
N SER A 215 4.42 24.32 13.46
CA SER A 215 5.47 25.15 14.07
C SER A 215 5.38 25.19 15.60
N LYS A 216 4.16 25.22 16.16
CA LYS A 216 3.93 25.20 17.60
C LYS A 216 4.39 23.88 18.24
N HIS A 217 4.07 22.75 17.61
CA HIS A 217 4.47 21.43 18.12
C HIS A 217 5.98 21.17 18.03
N SER A 218 6.63 21.62 16.95
CA SER A 218 8.09 21.53 16.84
C SER A 218 8.83 22.37 17.89
N ALA A 219 8.31 23.55 18.23
CA ALA A 219 8.87 24.37 19.31
C ALA A 219 8.72 23.71 20.70
N LEU A 220 7.57 23.10 20.99
CA LEU A 220 7.31 22.42 22.28
C LEU A 220 8.20 21.18 22.50
N LYS A 221 8.55 20.46 21.42
CA LYS A 221 9.40 19.26 21.49
C LYS A 221 10.88 19.57 21.76
N SER A 222 11.32 20.81 21.50
CA SER A 222 12.71 21.24 21.75
C SER A 222 13.04 21.50 23.22
N HIS A 223 12.05 21.53 24.12
CA HIS A 223 12.23 21.78 25.56
C HIS A 223 12.07 20.55 26.46
N SER A 224 11.69 19.37 25.93
CA SER A 224 11.49 18.15 26.73
C SER A 224 12.67 17.16 26.70
N HIS A 225 13.72 17.45 25.92
CA HIS A 225 14.97 16.68 25.91
C HIS A 225 16.17 17.55 26.34
N SER A 226 16.12 18.08 27.55
CA SER A 226 17.31 18.53 28.27
C SER A 226 17.27 17.94 29.67
N HIS A 227 17.77 16.71 29.78
CA HIS A 227 18.19 16.15 31.05
C HIS A 227 19.40 16.98 31.52
N PRO A 228 19.38 17.58 32.71
CA PRO A 228 20.57 18.26 33.22
C PRO A 228 21.55 17.20 33.69
N ASP A 229 22.60 16.96 32.90
CA ASP A 229 23.76 16.20 33.34
C ASP A 229 24.37 16.90 34.56
N LEU A 230 24.33 16.20 35.70
CA LEU A 230 24.98 16.59 36.94
C LEU A 230 26.50 16.46 36.76
N PRO A 231 27.32 17.46 37.10
CA PRO A 231 28.78 17.34 36.97
C PRO A 231 29.33 16.37 38.02
N ASN A 232 30.04 15.36 37.52
CA ASN A 232 30.78 14.38 38.31
C ASN A 232 31.95 15.07 39.02
N LYS A 233 31.78 15.39 40.31
CA LYS A 233 32.85 15.92 41.16
C LYS A 233 33.70 14.76 41.69
N VAL A 234 34.78 14.45 40.99
CA VAL A 234 35.87 13.61 41.51
C VAL A 234 36.55 14.35 42.65
N ASN A 235 36.53 13.76 43.85
CA ASN A 235 37.34 14.17 45.00
C ASN A 235 38.78 13.64 44.82
N PRO A 236 39.82 14.46 45.01
CA PRO A 236 41.17 13.97 45.23
C PRO A 236 41.55 14.17 46.70
N ILE A 237 41.53 13.11 47.49
CA ILE A 237 42.34 13.01 48.71
C ILE A 237 42.92 11.60 48.71
N ASN A 238 44.19 11.51 48.31
CA ASN A 238 45.22 10.63 48.88
C ASN A 238 46.39 10.51 47.89
N GLU A 239 47.39 11.39 48.02
CA GLU A 239 48.81 11.00 47.91
C GLU A 239 49.68 12.14 48.43
N LEU A 240 49.80 12.16 49.76
CA LEU A 240 51.05 12.51 50.43
C LEU A 240 51.74 11.17 50.69
N ILE A 241 52.87 10.92 50.03
CA ILE A 241 54.11 10.31 50.56
C ILE A 241 55.05 10.11 49.35
N GLU A 242 56.28 10.62 49.55
CA GLU A 242 57.50 10.58 48.72
C GLU A 242 57.63 11.53 47.53
#